data_AF-A0A550BZM7-F1
#
_entry.id   AF-A0A550BZM7-F1
#
_cell.length_a   1.000
_cell.length_b   1.000
_cell.length_c   1.000
_cell.angle_alpha   90.00
_cell.angle_beta   90.00
_cell.angle_gamma   90.00
#
_symmetry.space_group_name_H-M   'P 1'
#
loop_
_entity.id
_entity.type
_entity.pdbx_description
1 polymer ?
#
loop_
_entity_poly.entity_id
_entity_poly.type
_entity_poly.pdbx_seq_one_letter_code
_entity_poly.pdbx_strand_id
1 'polypeptide(L)'
;MTLPSKMSYGNPLISALRPTQAIVSILCEHVLAMIRSMSQSLRDTDKAKPAISLRPAVESGVSALIEYVERIALLLETFREIFGAVSTAVTTKDVALDTHLHNISGEYDVFSRRVESARLCSAATLKALDLYEHAVMKALAYDPITHFLVFYIFSPIVYHWNMAKYVSECEHALRVIPSQMNTIRYLIREDQRSIRELESALNEMRDRFKVSGLEHVRGLPDDARSQVASVITRAAGKLWGDGQTLRLHMQLAAEDREFRCWGSA
;
A
#
# COMPACT_ATOMS: atom_id res chain seq x y z
N MET A 1 12.79 -36.01 -6.98
CA MET A 1 13.18 -35.72 -5.58
C MET A 1 11.93 -35.29 -4.83
N THR A 2 11.33 -36.24 -4.12
CA THR A 2 10.17 -36.04 -3.25
C THR A 2 10.65 -35.48 -1.91
N LEU A 3 10.09 -34.34 -1.50
CA LEU A 3 10.32 -33.78 -0.16
C LEU A 3 9.95 -34.83 0.90
N PRO A 4 10.77 -35.07 1.94
CA PRO A 4 10.34 -35.89 3.07
C PRO A 4 9.11 -35.24 3.69
N SER A 5 7.97 -35.95 3.64
CA SER A 5 6.63 -35.47 4.01
C SER A 5 6.51 -35.02 5.47
N LYS A 6 7.53 -35.24 6.30
CA LYS A 6 7.59 -34.80 7.70
C LYS A 6 8.09 -33.37 7.91
N MET A 7 8.73 -32.72 6.93
CA MET A 7 9.16 -31.31 7.09
C MET A 7 8.15 -30.28 6.55
N SER A 8 7.16 -30.71 5.76
CA SER A 8 6.24 -29.81 5.05
C SER A 8 5.14 -29.20 5.93
N TYR A 9 4.80 -29.83 7.06
CA TYR A 9 3.61 -29.45 7.86
C TYR A 9 3.90 -28.90 9.27
N GLY A 10 5.16 -28.80 9.69
CA GLY A 10 5.48 -28.53 11.09
C GLY A 10 6.57 -27.50 11.36
N ASN A 11 7.09 -26.79 10.35
CA ASN A 11 8.10 -25.78 10.63
C ASN A 11 7.40 -24.49 11.11
N PRO A 12 7.52 -24.12 12.41
CA PRO A 12 6.91 -22.92 12.96
C PRO A 12 7.33 -21.65 12.22
N LEU A 13 8.47 -21.64 11.55
CA LEU A 13 8.88 -20.53 10.70
C LEU A 13 7.97 -20.37 9.49
N ILE A 14 7.72 -21.45 8.75
CA ILE A 14 6.92 -21.42 7.52
C ILE A 14 5.47 -21.01 7.80
N SER A 15 4.92 -21.44 8.94
CA SER A 15 3.58 -21.04 9.37
C SER A 15 3.47 -19.54 9.68
N ALA A 16 4.53 -18.92 10.21
CA ALA A 16 4.56 -17.48 10.47
C ALA A 16 4.74 -16.63 9.19
N LEU A 17 5.31 -17.18 8.11
CA LEU A 17 5.54 -16.47 6.86
C LEU A 17 4.27 -16.24 6.02
N ARG A 18 3.31 -17.18 6.07
CA ARG A 18 2.13 -17.14 5.20
C ARG A 18 1.18 -15.98 5.49
N PRO A 19 0.79 -15.69 6.75
CA PRO A 19 -0.06 -14.54 7.07
C PRO A 19 0.57 -13.25 6.57
N THR A 20 1.88 -13.13 6.77
CA THR A 20 2.61 -11.96 6.35
C THR A 20 2.65 -11.79 4.84
N GLN A 21 2.77 -12.89 4.10
CA GLN A 21 2.69 -12.86 2.63
C GLN A 21 1.33 -12.38 2.11
N ALA A 22 0.24 -12.85 2.71
CA ALA A 22 -1.08 -12.38 2.35
C ALA A 22 -1.23 -10.87 2.60
N ILE A 23 -0.75 -10.39 3.75
CA ILE A 23 -0.82 -8.98 4.12
C ILE A 23 -0.05 -8.09 3.15
N VAL A 24 1.19 -8.47 2.79
CA VAL A 24 2.00 -7.69 1.83
C VAL A 24 1.34 -7.64 0.45
N SER A 25 0.75 -8.74 -0.01
CA SER A 25 0.01 -8.76 -1.29
C SER A 25 -1.18 -7.79 -1.26
N ILE A 26 -1.95 -7.79 -0.17
CA ILE A 26 -3.09 -6.89 0.04
C ILE A 26 -2.64 -5.42 0.00
N LEU A 27 -1.57 -5.07 0.73
CA LEU A 27 -1.04 -3.71 0.74
C LEU A 27 -0.61 -3.25 -0.66
N CYS A 28 0.04 -4.11 -1.45
CA CYS A 28 0.42 -3.81 -2.82
C CYS A 28 -0.80 -3.58 -3.73
N GLU A 29 -1.82 -4.43 -3.63
CA GLU A 29 -3.07 -4.30 -4.40
C GLU A 29 -3.81 -3.00 -4.04
N HIS A 30 -3.87 -2.67 -2.75
CA HIS A 30 -4.47 -1.42 -2.27
C HIS A 30 -3.73 -0.19 -2.79
N VAL A 31 -2.40 -0.17 -2.74
CA VAL A 31 -1.59 0.94 -3.29
C VAL A 31 -1.90 1.15 -4.77
N LEU A 32 -1.94 0.09 -5.58
CA LEU A 32 -2.27 0.19 -7.00
C LEU A 32 -3.70 0.70 -7.24
N ALA A 33 -4.66 0.20 -6.45
CA ALA A 33 -6.04 0.66 -6.54
C ALA A 33 -6.18 2.14 -6.16
N MET A 34 -5.50 2.59 -5.10
CA MET A 34 -5.49 4.00 -4.68
C MET A 34 -4.90 4.91 -5.76
N ILE A 35 -3.76 4.54 -6.35
CA ILE A 35 -3.14 5.30 -7.45
C ILE A 35 -4.11 5.41 -8.63
N ARG A 36 -4.71 4.29 -9.07
CA ARG A 36 -5.67 4.29 -10.19
C ARG A 36 -6.88 5.17 -9.91
N SER A 37 -7.46 5.06 -8.71
CA SER A 37 -8.61 5.87 -8.29
C SER A 37 -8.27 7.36 -8.24
N MET A 38 -7.09 7.71 -7.73
CA MET A 38 -6.63 9.10 -7.68
C MET A 38 -6.37 9.66 -9.08
N SER A 39 -5.64 8.93 -9.93
CA SER A 39 -5.40 9.34 -11.32
C SER A 39 -6.71 9.55 -12.08
N GLN A 40 -7.71 8.68 -11.87
CA GLN A 40 -9.01 8.85 -12.48
C GLN A 40 -9.75 10.09 -11.93
N SER A 41 -9.73 10.30 -10.62
CA SER A 41 -10.31 11.49 -9.98
C SER A 41 -9.73 12.78 -10.51
N LEU A 42 -8.42 12.82 -10.76
CA LEU A 42 -7.75 13.99 -11.31
C LEU A 42 -8.18 14.25 -12.76
N ARG A 43 -8.29 13.20 -13.58
CA ARG A 43 -8.82 13.33 -14.95
C ARG A 43 -10.26 13.82 -14.97
N ASP A 44 -11.11 13.30 -14.09
CA ASP A 44 -12.52 13.69 -14.00
C ASP A 44 -12.63 15.16 -13.50
N THR A 45 -11.76 15.54 -12.57
CA THR A 45 -11.65 16.93 -12.10
C THR A 45 -11.21 17.87 -13.22
N ASP A 46 -10.19 17.52 -13.99
CA ASP A 46 -9.65 18.36 -15.08
C ASP A 46 -10.68 18.56 -16.20
N LYS A 47 -11.39 17.49 -16.60
CA LYS A 47 -12.47 17.55 -17.60
C LYS A 47 -13.62 18.47 -17.20
N ALA A 48 -13.90 18.57 -15.89
CA ALA A 48 -14.91 19.48 -15.37
C ALA A 48 -14.49 20.97 -15.44
N LYS A 49 -13.27 21.28 -15.92
CA LYS A 49 -12.70 22.63 -16.06
C LYS A 49 -12.91 23.46 -14.79
N PRO A 50 -12.34 23.02 -13.66
CA PRO A 50 -12.70 23.56 -12.36
C PRO A 50 -12.09 24.95 -12.17
N ALA A 51 -12.68 25.72 -11.25
CA ALA A 51 -12.15 27.02 -10.86
C ALA A 51 -10.71 26.90 -10.32
N ILE A 52 -9.89 27.92 -10.56
CA ILE A 52 -8.50 28.02 -10.06
C ILE A 52 -8.43 27.79 -8.53
N SER A 53 -9.49 28.16 -7.80
CA SER A 53 -9.61 27.97 -6.35
C SER A 53 -9.60 26.50 -5.89
N LEU A 54 -9.82 25.53 -6.79
CA LEU A 54 -9.79 24.10 -6.48
C LEU A 54 -8.35 23.57 -6.33
N ARG A 55 -7.40 24.18 -7.06
CA ARG A 55 -6.03 23.68 -7.22
C ARG A 55 -5.31 23.37 -5.90
N PRO A 56 -5.35 24.23 -4.86
CA PRO A 56 -4.63 23.94 -3.62
C PRO A 56 -5.14 22.69 -2.89
N ALA A 57 -6.45 22.44 -2.94
CA ALA A 57 -7.05 21.27 -2.30
C ALA A 57 -6.70 19.97 -3.04
N VAL A 58 -6.71 20.02 -4.38
CA VAL A 58 -6.29 18.90 -5.24
C VAL A 58 -4.82 18.56 -5.01
N GLU A 59 -3.93 19.56 -5.09
CA GLU A 59 -2.49 19.37 -4.88
C GLU A 59 -2.19 18.83 -3.48
N SER A 60 -2.89 19.30 -2.45
CA SER A 60 -2.76 18.79 -1.09
C SER A 60 -3.22 17.33 -0.98
N GLY A 61 -4.34 16.95 -1.60
CA GLY A 61 -4.88 15.59 -1.57
C GLY A 61 -3.96 14.59 -2.28
N VAL A 62 -3.45 14.97 -3.46
CA VAL A 62 -2.50 14.16 -4.23
C VAL A 62 -1.18 13.99 -3.49
N SER A 63 -0.62 15.09 -3.00
CA SER A 63 0.67 15.07 -2.28
C SER A 63 0.59 14.20 -1.02
N ALA A 64 -0.51 14.30 -0.27
CA ALA A 64 -0.70 13.48 0.92
C ALA A 64 -0.90 11.99 0.61
N LEU A 65 -1.50 11.65 -0.54
CA LEU A 65 -1.62 10.25 -0.97
C LEU A 65 -0.27 9.69 -1.43
N ILE A 66 0.50 10.47 -2.19
CA ILE A 66 1.86 10.09 -2.61
C ILE A 66 2.72 9.81 -1.38
N GLU A 67 2.73 10.72 -0.40
CA GLU A 67 3.50 10.53 0.82
C GLU A 67 3.08 9.24 1.55
N TYR A 68 1.78 8.97 1.64
CA TYR A 68 1.27 7.75 2.27
C TYR A 68 1.75 6.49 1.55
N VAL A 69 1.64 6.46 0.22
CA VAL A 69 2.11 5.35 -0.62
C VAL A 69 3.62 5.14 -0.45
N GLU A 70 4.41 6.21 -0.37
CA GLU A 70 5.84 6.14 -0.07
C GLU A 70 6.12 5.53 1.32
N ARG A 71 5.33 5.87 2.35
CA ARG A 71 5.47 5.26 3.68
C ARG A 71 5.19 3.76 3.64
N ILE A 72 4.17 3.32 2.90
CA ILE A 72 3.87 1.89 2.73
C ILE A 72 5.01 1.18 2.01
N ALA A 73 5.57 1.77 0.95
CA ALA A 73 6.70 1.16 0.26
C ALA A 73 7.96 1.05 1.12
N LEU A 74 8.26 2.06 1.93
CA LEU A 74 9.38 2.00 2.88
C LEU A 74 9.15 0.93 3.95
N LEU A 75 7.91 0.77 4.42
CA LEU A 75 7.54 -0.30 5.34
C LEU A 75 7.80 -1.69 4.73
N LEU A 76 7.39 -1.88 3.46
CA LEU A 76 7.62 -3.10 2.71
C LEU A 76 9.12 -3.35 2.47
N GLU A 77 9.90 -2.31 2.21
CA GLU A 77 11.36 -2.43 2.04
C GLU A 77 12.05 -2.88 3.32
N THR A 78 11.72 -2.29 4.48
CA THR A 78 12.27 -2.74 5.76
C THR A 78 11.85 -4.17 6.09
N PHE A 79 10.64 -4.55 5.70
CA PHE A 79 10.19 -5.92 5.85
C PHE A 79 11.03 -6.92 5.03
N ARG A 80 11.46 -6.53 3.82
CA ARG A 80 12.43 -7.29 3.01
C ARG A 80 13.79 -7.38 3.71
N GLU A 81 14.25 -6.29 4.30
CA GLU A 81 15.55 -6.22 5.00
C GLU A 81 15.59 -7.16 6.20
N ILE A 82 14.51 -7.24 7.00
CA ILE A 82 14.38 -8.22 8.09
C ILE A 82 14.58 -9.65 7.57
N PHE A 83 13.91 -10.02 6.47
CA PHE A 83 14.07 -11.35 5.88
C PHE A 83 15.46 -11.61 5.32
N GLY A 84 16.09 -10.58 4.74
CA GLY A 84 17.48 -10.64 4.31
C GLY A 84 18.40 -10.94 5.50
N ALA A 85 18.29 -10.17 6.58
CA ALA A 85 19.08 -10.33 7.78
C ALA A 85 18.91 -11.71 8.41
N VAL A 86 17.67 -12.21 8.49
CA VAL A 86 17.36 -13.55 8.98
C VAL A 86 17.98 -14.63 8.08
N SER A 87 17.86 -14.50 6.76
CA SER A 87 18.44 -15.47 5.80
C SER A 87 19.97 -15.53 5.92
N THR A 88 20.61 -14.36 6.05
CA THR A 88 22.06 -14.26 6.30
C THR A 88 22.44 -14.90 7.64
N ALA A 89 21.66 -14.69 8.71
CA ALA A 89 21.91 -15.28 10.02
C ALA A 89 21.90 -16.82 9.99
N VAL A 90 21.01 -17.40 9.17
CA VAL A 90 20.89 -18.86 8.99
C VAL A 90 22.02 -19.44 8.14
N THR A 91 22.52 -18.70 7.15
CA THR A 91 23.45 -19.23 6.14
C THR A 91 24.92 -19.01 6.47
N THR A 92 25.27 -17.87 7.06
CA THR A 92 26.66 -17.52 7.38
C THR A 92 27.08 -18.14 8.72
N LYS A 93 28.11 -19.00 8.75
CA LYS A 93 28.66 -19.57 10.00
C LYS A 93 29.79 -18.72 10.60
N ASP A 94 30.46 -17.95 9.77
CA ASP A 94 31.76 -17.34 10.08
C ASP A 94 31.63 -16.08 10.95
N VAL A 95 30.39 -15.66 11.21
CA VAL A 95 30.05 -14.48 11.99
C VAL A 95 29.32 -14.90 13.26
N ALA A 96 29.73 -14.31 14.39
CA ALA A 96 29.12 -14.54 15.69
C ALA A 96 27.60 -14.30 15.65
N LEU A 97 26.84 -15.17 16.31
CA LEU A 97 25.38 -15.11 16.30
C LEU A 97 24.87 -13.77 16.86
N ASP A 98 25.54 -13.22 17.88
CA ASP A 98 25.19 -11.94 18.49
C ASP A 98 25.19 -10.79 17.48
N THR A 99 26.13 -10.79 16.52
CA THR A 99 26.16 -9.80 15.43
C THR A 99 24.91 -9.89 14.56
N HIS A 100 24.46 -11.10 14.23
CA HIS A 100 23.24 -11.27 13.45
C HIS A 100 21.99 -10.89 14.22
N LEU A 101 21.92 -11.23 15.50
CA LEU A 101 20.82 -10.84 16.37
C LEU A 101 20.73 -9.32 16.52
N HIS A 102 21.88 -8.64 16.65
CA HIS A 102 21.95 -7.19 16.67
C HIS A 102 21.42 -6.58 15.36
N ASN A 103 21.85 -7.10 14.21
CA ASN A 103 21.38 -6.62 12.90
C ASN A 103 19.87 -6.85 12.74
N ILE A 104 19.37 -8.06 13.03
CA ILE A 104 17.95 -8.38 12.96
C ILE A 104 17.15 -7.44 13.87
N SER A 105 17.59 -7.22 15.11
CA SER A 105 16.92 -6.31 16.03
C SER A 105 16.91 -4.87 15.51
N GLY A 106 18.00 -4.40 14.91
CA GLY A 106 18.06 -3.08 14.28
C GLY A 106 17.02 -2.92 13.18
N GLU A 107 16.84 -3.94 12.33
CA GLU A 107 15.80 -3.91 11.28
C GLU A 107 14.38 -3.91 11.85
N TYR A 108 14.13 -4.64 12.95
CA TYR A 108 12.85 -4.56 13.66
C TYR A 108 12.57 -3.16 14.21
N ASP A 109 13.57 -2.49 14.78
CA ASP A 109 13.41 -1.14 15.31
C ASP A 109 13.16 -0.10 14.19
N VAL A 110 13.77 -0.29 13.02
CA VAL A 110 13.43 0.48 11.81
C VAL A 110 11.99 0.21 11.39
N PHE A 111 11.57 -1.06 11.35
CA PHE A 111 10.22 -1.46 10.95
C PHE A 111 9.16 -0.81 11.85
N SER A 112 9.31 -0.89 13.17
CA SER A 112 8.38 -0.28 14.12
C SER A 112 8.26 1.24 13.92
N ARG A 113 9.37 1.93 13.62
CA ARG A 113 9.34 3.36 13.29
C ARG A 113 8.60 3.63 11.97
N ARG A 114 8.73 2.76 10.96
CA ARG A 114 8.00 2.87 9.69
C ARG A 114 6.51 2.62 9.85
N VAL A 115 6.11 1.65 10.67
CA VAL A 115 4.70 1.42 11.03
C VAL A 115 4.08 2.67 11.62
N GLU A 116 4.73 3.27 12.62
CA GLU A 116 4.21 4.48 13.25
C GLU A 116 4.17 5.66 12.27
N SER A 117 5.20 5.81 11.42
CA SER A 117 5.21 6.83 10.37
C SER A 117 4.06 6.66 9.38
N ALA A 118 3.76 5.44 8.93
CA ALA A 118 2.63 5.17 8.03
C ALA A 118 1.28 5.45 8.71
N ARG A 119 1.17 5.09 10.00
CA ARG A 119 -0.03 5.37 10.82
C ARG A 119 -0.28 6.87 10.97
N LEU A 120 0.74 7.66 11.31
CA LEU A 120 0.60 9.12 11.41
C LEU A 120 0.25 9.76 10.06
N CYS A 121 0.88 9.30 8.99
CA CYS A 121 0.63 9.79 7.63
C CYS A 121 -0.82 9.54 7.20
N SER A 122 -1.37 8.36 7.47
CA SER A 122 -2.74 8.00 7.08
C SER A 122 -3.81 8.99 7.56
N ALA A 123 -3.69 9.52 8.79
CA ALA A 123 -4.65 10.48 9.32
C ALA A 123 -4.59 11.82 8.57
N ALA A 124 -3.38 12.29 8.26
CA ALA A 124 -3.18 13.50 7.46
C ALA A 124 -3.70 13.31 6.02
N THR A 125 -3.47 12.15 5.42
CA THR A 125 -3.97 11.79 4.08
C THR A 125 -5.49 11.77 4.04
N LEU A 126 -6.16 11.11 5.00
CA LEU A 126 -7.62 11.10 5.06
C LEU A 126 -8.21 12.52 5.12
N LYS A 127 -7.63 13.38 5.96
CA LYS A 127 -8.05 14.79 6.07
C LYS A 127 -7.84 15.56 4.77
N ALA A 128 -6.71 15.35 4.08
CA ALA A 128 -6.43 16.00 2.81
C ALA A 128 -7.40 15.55 1.71
N LEU A 129 -7.77 14.26 1.68
CA LEU A 129 -8.79 13.72 0.77
C LEU A 129 -10.18 14.29 1.04
N ASP A 130 -10.56 14.47 2.31
CA ASP A 130 -11.83 15.11 2.68
C ASP A 130 -11.88 16.58 2.22
N LEU A 131 -10.77 17.31 2.35
CA LEU A 131 -10.67 18.69 1.86
C LEU A 131 -10.73 18.75 0.34
N TYR A 132 -10.09 17.81 -0.37
CA TYR A 132 -10.18 17.69 -1.81
C TYR A 132 -11.63 17.42 -2.25
N GLU A 133 -12.28 16.40 -1.72
CA GLU A 133 -13.68 16.07 -2.02
C GLU A 133 -14.59 17.27 -1.76
N HIS A 134 -14.46 17.92 -0.60
CA HIS A 134 -15.28 19.07 -0.25
C HIS A 134 -15.06 20.26 -1.20
N ALA A 135 -13.80 20.52 -1.60
CA ALA A 135 -13.50 21.58 -2.56
C ALA A 135 -14.13 21.31 -3.93
N VAL A 136 -14.09 20.06 -4.40
CA VAL A 136 -14.72 19.64 -5.67
C VAL A 136 -16.23 19.85 -5.59
N MET A 137 -16.86 19.34 -4.53
CA MET A 137 -18.30 19.48 -4.33
C MET A 137 -18.69 20.95 -4.29
N LYS A 138 -17.95 21.79 -3.57
CA LYS A 138 -18.23 23.23 -3.50
C LYS A 138 -18.04 23.95 -4.83
N ALA A 139 -17.02 23.59 -5.61
CA ALA A 139 -16.69 24.26 -6.86
C ALA A 139 -17.62 23.85 -8.01
N LEU A 140 -18.09 22.61 -8.03
CA LEU A 140 -18.87 22.05 -9.13
C LEU A 140 -20.38 21.98 -8.83
N ALA A 141 -20.80 22.05 -7.57
CA ALA A 141 -22.21 21.93 -7.21
C ALA A 141 -23.07 23.06 -7.80
N TYR A 142 -24.22 22.66 -8.32
CA TYR A 142 -25.33 23.56 -8.61
C TYR A 142 -25.96 24.12 -7.33
N ASP A 143 -26.79 25.15 -7.48
CA ASP A 143 -27.69 25.56 -6.39
C ASP A 143 -28.61 24.38 -5.98
N PRO A 144 -29.11 24.32 -4.73
CA PRO A 144 -29.79 23.13 -4.21
C PRO A 144 -30.98 22.64 -5.05
N ILE A 145 -31.74 23.56 -5.66
CA ILE A 145 -32.91 23.21 -6.49
C ILE A 145 -32.43 22.59 -7.79
N THR A 146 -31.49 23.24 -8.49
CA THR A 146 -30.90 22.70 -9.72
C THR A 146 -30.20 21.37 -9.46
N HIS A 147 -29.48 21.25 -8.34
CA HIS A 147 -28.82 20.00 -7.96
C HIS A 147 -29.83 18.86 -7.79
N PHE A 148 -30.94 19.13 -7.10
CA PHE A 148 -32.01 18.16 -6.95
C PHE A 148 -32.60 17.75 -8.31
N LEU A 149 -32.94 18.74 -9.15
CA LEU A 149 -33.52 18.48 -10.47
C LEU A 149 -32.57 17.67 -11.36
N VAL A 150 -31.29 18.04 -11.42
CA VAL A 150 -30.27 17.34 -12.20
C VAL A 150 -30.14 15.90 -11.69
N PHE A 151 -29.79 15.68 -10.43
CA PHE A 151 -29.43 14.34 -9.95
C PHE A 151 -30.61 13.40 -9.70
N TYR A 152 -31.79 13.92 -9.33
CA TYR A 152 -32.93 13.08 -8.94
C TYR A 152 -34.02 12.99 -10.01
N ILE A 153 -34.05 13.90 -10.98
CA ILE A 153 -35.04 13.87 -12.07
C ILE A 153 -34.36 13.60 -13.42
N PHE A 154 -33.40 14.45 -13.80
CA PHE A 154 -32.82 14.38 -15.14
C PHE A 154 -31.82 13.24 -15.31
N SER A 155 -30.87 13.06 -14.39
CA SER A 155 -29.86 11.99 -14.48
C SER A 155 -30.51 10.61 -14.60
N PRO A 156 -31.50 10.21 -13.77
CA PRO A 156 -32.14 8.90 -13.91
C PRO A 156 -32.77 8.69 -15.28
N ILE A 157 -33.39 9.73 -15.85
CA ILE A 157 -33.96 9.68 -17.21
C ILE A 157 -32.83 9.51 -18.24
N VAL A 158 -31.79 10.34 -18.17
CA VAL A 158 -30.64 10.27 -19.10
C VAL A 158 -29.98 8.89 -19.06
N TYR A 159 -29.79 8.31 -17.87
CA TYR A 159 -29.21 6.97 -17.74
C TYR A 159 -30.16 5.85 -18.17
N HIS A 160 -31.45 5.93 -17.84
CA HIS A 160 -32.44 4.93 -18.26
C HIS A 160 -32.54 4.83 -19.79
N TRP A 161 -32.37 5.95 -20.49
CA TRP A 161 -32.42 6.03 -21.95
C TRP A 161 -31.03 5.86 -22.62
N ASN A 162 -30.01 5.43 -21.87
CA ASN A 162 -28.63 5.23 -22.34
C ASN A 162 -28.01 6.47 -23.02
N MET A 163 -28.41 7.65 -22.55
CA MET A 163 -27.98 8.96 -23.05
C MET A 163 -26.78 9.52 -22.28
N ALA A 164 -25.99 8.66 -21.63
CA ALA A 164 -24.88 9.04 -20.76
C ALA A 164 -23.84 9.98 -21.41
N LYS A 165 -23.70 9.96 -22.74
CA LYS A 165 -22.83 10.87 -23.50
C LYS A 165 -23.25 12.35 -23.47
N TYR A 166 -24.48 12.64 -23.00
CA TYR A 166 -25.01 14.00 -22.87
C TYR A 166 -24.96 14.51 -21.44
N VAL A 167 -24.44 13.71 -20.50
CA VAL A 167 -24.19 14.14 -19.12
C VAL A 167 -23.06 15.17 -19.15
N SER A 168 -23.25 16.29 -18.44
CA SER A 168 -22.19 17.30 -18.35
C SER A 168 -20.98 16.73 -17.60
N GLU A 169 -19.77 17.15 -17.99
CA GLU A 169 -18.54 16.72 -17.29
C GLU A 169 -18.57 17.09 -15.79
N CYS A 170 -19.23 18.20 -15.42
CA CYS A 170 -19.45 18.58 -14.03
C CYS A 170 -20.35 17.59 -13.27
N GLU A 171 -21.47 17.18 -13.87
CA GLU A 171 -22.37 16.18 -13.28
C GLU A 171 -21.66 14.82 -13.14
N HIS A 172 -20.88 14.44 -14.14
CA HIS A 172 -20.06 13.23 -14.09
C HIS A 172 -19.06 13.28 -12.91
N ALA A 173 -18.30 14.37 -12.81
CA ALA A 173 -17.31 14.58 -11.75
C ALA A 173 -17.96 14.56 -10.35
N LEU A 174 -19.08 15.28 -10.16
CA LEU A 174 -19.85 15.29 -8.91
C LEU A 174 -20.37 13.91 -8.51
N ARG A 175 -20.62 13.01 -9.47
CA ARG A 175 -21.07 11.64 -9.17
C ARG A 175 -19.91 10.70 -8.85
N VAL A 176 -18.81 10.82 -9.58
CA VAL A 176 -17.74 9.82 -9.59
C VAL A 176 -16.67 10.11 -8.55
N ILE A 177 -16.28 11.38 -8.37
CA ILE A 177 -15.19 11.76 -7.46
C ILE A 177 -15.49 11.36 -6.00
N PRO A 178 -16.69 11.60 -5.43
CA PRO A 178 -16.99 11.14 -4.07
C PRO A 178 -16.87 9.62 -3.91
N SER A 179 -17.26 8.85 -4.94
CA SER A 179 -17.12 7.39 -4.93
C SER A 179 -15.64 6.97 -4.91
N GLN A 180 -14.81 7.58 -5.75
CA GLN A 180 -13.37 7.33 -5.79
C GLN A 180 -12.69 7.70 -4.47
N MET A 181 -13.05 8.85 -3.87
CA MET A 181 -12.53 9.27 -2.57
C MET A 181 -12.93 8.30 -1.47
N ASN A 182 -14.18 7.82 -1.47
CA ASN A 182 -14.62 6.78 -0.54
C ASN A 182 -13.82 5.48 -0.71
N THR A 183 -13.53 5.06 -1.94
CA THR A 183 -12.67 3.89 -2.21
C THR A 183 -11.27 4.10 -1.63
N ILE A 184 -10.62 5.23 -1.90
CA ILE A 184 -9.28 5.52 -1.36
C ILE A 184 -9.31 5.54 0.17
N ARG A 185 -10.28 6.22 0.79
CA ARG A 185 -10.44 6.26 2.25
C ARG A 185 -10.66 4.87 2.85
N TYR A 186 -11.42 4.01 2.17
CA TYR A 186 -11.63 2.62 2.59
C TYR A 186 -10.30 1.85 2.55
N LEU A 187 -9.55 1.93 1.45
CA LEU A 187 -8.27 1.24 1.29
C LEU A 187 -7.25 1.67 2.34
N ILE A 188 -7.16 2.97 2.66
CA ILE A 188 -6.28 3.47 3.74
C ILE A 188 -6.66 2.85 5.09
N ARG A 189 -7.96 2.70 5.39
CA ARG A 189 -8.41 2.09 6.66
C ARG A 189 -8.11 0.59 6.71
N GLU A 190 -8.27 -0.10 5.59
CA GLU A 190 -7.89 -1.51 5.50
C GLU A 190 -6.38 -1.69 5.62
N ASP A 191 -5.57 -0.82 5.00
CA ASP A 191 -4.12 -0.82 5.19
C ASP A 191 -3.74 -0.64 6.66
N GLN A 192 -4.36 0.29 7.39
CA GLN A 192 -4.12 0.47 8.82
C GLN A 192 -4.42 -0.81 9.63
N ARG A 193 -5.43 -1.59 9.21
CA ARG A 193 -5.72 -2.90 9.80
C ARG A 193 -4.63 -3.91 9.43
N SER A 194 -4.30 -4.03 8.16
CA SER A 194 -3.26 -4.92 7.65
C SER A 194 -1.89 -4.65 8.28
N ILE A 195 -1.52 -3.38 8.50
CA ILE A 195 -0.28 -2.99 9.18
C ILE A 195 -0.26 -3.47 10.64
N ARG A 196 -1.38 -3.40 11.36
CA ARG A 196 -1.48 -3.93 12.73
C ARG A 196 -1.35 -5.45 12.77
N GLU A 197 -1.97 -6.13 11.82
CA GLU A 197 -1.84 -7.58 11.67
C GLU A 197 -0.39 -7.96 11.31
N LEU A 198 0.28 -7.16 10.47
CA LEU A 198 1.69 -7.30 10.12
C LEU A 198 2.62 -7.14 11.32
N GLU A 199 2.39 -6.11 12.13
CA GLU A 199 3.13 -5.85 13.37
C GLU A 199 3.00 -7.03 14.35
N SER A 200 1.78 -7.57 14.52
CA SER A 200 1.55 -8.76 15.35
C SER A 200 2.30 -9.98 14.82
N ALA A 201 2.20 -10.27 13.51
CA ALA A 201 2.90 -11.39 12.88
C ALA A 201 4.42 -11.27 13.00
N LEU A 202 4.95 -10.05 12.93
CA LEU A 202 6.37 -9.77 13.10
C LEU A 202 6.86 -9.92 14.52
N ASN A 203 6.06 -9.55 15.52
CA ASN A 203 6.41 -9.81 16.91
C ASN A 203 6.50 -11.32 17.17
N GLU A 204 5.59 -12.11 16.60
CA GLU A 204 5.70 -13.57 16.67
C GLU A 204 6.95 -14.10 15.94
N MET A 205 7.31 -13.54 14.78
CA MET A 205 8.54 -13.90 14.09
C MET A 205 9.78 -13.54 14.91
N ARG A 206 9.81 -12.35 15.52
CA ARG A 206 10.89 -11.89 16.40
C ARG A 206 11.10 -12.87 17.56
N ASP A 207 10.01 -13.34 18.15
CA ASP A 207 10.05 -14.33 19.23
C ASP A 207 10.62 -15.68 18.77
N ARG A 208 10.29 -16.12 17.55
CA ARG A 208 10.79 -17.38 16.97
C ARG A 208 12.26 -17.29 16.52
N PHE A 209 12.74 -16.10 16.16
CA PHE A 209 14.14 -15.84 15.77
C PHE A 209 15.02 -15.30 16.92
N LYS A 210 14.62 -15.53 18.18
CA LYS A 210 15.50 -15.32 19.34
C LYS A 210 16.74 -16.23 19.26
N VAL A 211 17.72 -15.93 20.12
CA VAL A 211 19.00 -16.66 20.25
C VAL A 211 18.81 -18.17 20.09
N SER A 212 17.98 -18.78 20.92
CA SER A 212 17.74 -20.24 20.93
C SER A 212 17.15 -20.79 19.62
N GLY A 213 16.30 -20.01 18.94
CA GLY A 213 15.72 -20.38 17.65
C GLY A 213 16.76 -20.36 16.53
N LEU A 214 17.59 -19.32 16.47
CA LEU A 214 18.66 -19.22 15.48
C LEU A 214 19.83 -20.18 15.77
N GLU A 215 20.17 -20.42 17.04
CA GLU A 215 21.14 -21.46 17.43
C GLU A 215 20.68 -22.84 16.99
N HIS A 216 19.41 -23.17 17.25
CA HIS A 216 18.82 -24.43 16.81
C HIS A 216 18.93 -24.59 15.29
N VAL A 217 18.56 -23.55 14.53
CA VAL A 217 18.66 -23.58 13.07
C VAL A 217 20.12 -23.69 12.62
N ARG A 218 21.07 -22.97 13.25
CA ARG A 218 22.50 -23.03 12.90
C ARG A 218 23.14 -24.39 13.18
N GLY A 219 22.66 -25.10 14.20
CA GLY A 219 23.09 -26.45 14.56
C GLY A 219 22.57 -27.54 13.64
N LEU A 220 21.63 -27.23 12.73
CA LEU A 220 21.16 -28.19 11.74
C LEU A 220 22.23 -28.53 10.69
N PRO A 221 22.16 -29.72 10.06
CA PRO A 221 22.98 -30.07 8.90
C PRO A 221 22.88 -29.03 7.76
N ASP A 222 23.93 -28.91 6.95
CA ASP A 222 24.05 -27.89 5.90
C ASP A 222 22.92 -27.96 4.85
N ASP A 223 22.46 -29.16 4.52
CA ASP A 223 21.32 -29.41 3.63
C ASP A 223 20.00 -28.91 4.23
N ALA A 224 19.76 -29.18 5.52
CA ALA A 224 18.56 -28.71 6.23
C ALA A 224 18.53 -27.18 6.37
N ARG A 225 19.69 -26.54 6.64
CA ARG A 225 19.78 -25.08 6.71
C ARG A 225 19.62 -24.42 5.36
N SER A 226 20.21 -25.01 4.32
CA SER A 226 20.01 -24.56 2.94
C SER A 226 18.53 -24.63 2.55
N GLN A 227 17.80 -25.65 3.02
CA GLN A 227 16.35 -25.71 2.83
C GLN A 227 15.62 -24.58 3.58
N VAL A 228 15.94 -24.32 4.86
CA VAL A 228 15.35 -23.20 5.63
C VAL A 228 15.63 -21.87 4.95
N ALA A 229 16.87 -21.61 4.58
CA ALA A 229 17.28 -20.42 3.83
C ALA A 229 16.54 -20.33 2.49
N SER A 230 16.42 -21.43 1.74
CA SER A 230 15.66 -21.44 0.49
C SER A 230 14.18 -21.13 0.68
N VAL A 231 13.59 -21.50 1.82
CA VAL A 231 12.19 -21.20 2.13
C VAL A 231 12.05 -19.73 2.50
N ILE A 232 12.96 -19.18 3.30
CA ILE A 232 12.99 -17.75 3.63
C ILE A 232 13.17 -16.92 2.35
N THR A 233 14.16 -17.26 1.52
CA THR A 233 14.44 -16.57 0.25
C THR A 233 13.29 -16.73 -0.75
N ARG A 234 12.62 -17.88 -0.80
CA ARG A 234 11.45 -18.09 -1.68
C ARG A 234 10.21 -17.37 -1.16
N ALA A 235 9.99 -17.33 0.15
CA ALA A 235 8.93 -16.55 0.75
C ALA A 235 9.16 -15.07 0.45
N ALA A 236 10.38 -14.56 0.65
CA ALA A 236 10.78 -13.22 0.22
C ALA A 236 10.58 -13.04 -1.30
N GLY A 237 11.10 -13.92 -2.14
CA GLY A 237 10.94 -13.80 -3.60
C GLY A 237 9.48 -13.78 -4.07
N LYS A 238 8.59 -14.54 -3.42
CA LYS A 238 7.14 -14.54 -3.72
C LYS A 238 6.41 -13.33 -3.14
N LEU A 239 6.87 -12.82 -1.99
CA LEU A 239 6.41 -11.55 -1.42
C LEU A 239 6.70 -10.37 -2.36
N TRP A 240 7.82 -10.44 -3.08
CA TRP A 240 8.39 -9.34 -3.85
C TRP A 240 8.30 -9.51 -5.37
N GLY A 241 7.36 -10.32 -5.89
CA GLY A 241 7.25 -10.60 -7.33
C GLY A 241 7.58 -9.38 -8.19
N ASP A 242 8.54 -9.53 -9.12
CA ASP A 242 9.32 -8.45 -9.76
C ASP A 242 9.17 -7.10 -9.05
N GLY A 243 9.87 -6.87 -7.94
CA GLY A 243 9.86 -5.59 -7.21
C GLY A 243 10.21 -4.36 -8.07
N GLN A 244 10.66 -4.59 -9.31
CA GLN A 244 10.64 -3.61 -10.38
C GLN A 244 9.23 -3.08 -10.66
N THR A 245 8.17 -3.89 -10.66
CA THR A 245 6.78 -3.49 -10.94
C THR A 245 6.23 -2.51 -9.90
N LEU A 246 6.50 -2.70 -8.60
CA LEU A 246 6.09 -1.74 -7.57
C LEU A 246 6.89 -0.44 -7.70
N ARG A 247 8.22 -0.52 -7.84
CA ARG A 247 9.05 0.66 -8.09
C ARG A 247 8.72 1.36 -9.41
N LEU A 248 8.38 0.63 -10.46
CA LEU A 248 7.99 1.13 -11.77
C LEU A 248 6.58 1.73 -11.70
N HIS A 249 5.65 1.20 -10.91
CA HIS A 249 4.35 1.84 -10.70
C HIS A 249 4.45 3.08 -9.81
N MET A 250 5.33 3.08 -8.81
CA MET A 250 5.63 4.26 -8.01
C MET A 250 6.41 5.31 -8.81
N GLN A 251 7.36 4.88 -9.65
CA GLN A 251 8.06 5.75 -10.61
C GLN A 251 7.10 6.25 -11.66
N LEU A 252 6.24 5.43 -12.27
CA LEU A 252 5.23 5.87 -13.24
C LEU A 252 4.23 6.83 -12.59
N ALA A 253 3.81 6.62 -11.35
CA ALA A 253 2.98 7.58 -10.61
C ALA A 253 3.73 8.89 -10.30
N ALA A 254 5.05 8.83 -10.12
CA ALA A 254 5.93 9.99 -9.90
C ALA A 254 6.50 10.62 -11.20
N GLU A 255 6.46 9.90 -12.33
CA GLU A 255 6.93 10.21 -13.69
C GLU A 255 5.77 10.60 -14.60
N ASP A 256 4.51 10.35 -14.19
CA ASP A 256 3.31 11.13 -14.58
C ASP A 256 3.45 12.59 -14.08
N ARG A 257 4.66 13.16 -14.18
CA ARG A 257 5.01 14.58 -14.06
C ARG A 257 4.29 15.45 -15.08
N GLU A 258 3.45 14.88 -15.95
CA GLU A 258 2.34 15.61 -16.57
C GLU A 258 1.39 16.24 -15.53
N PHE A 259 1.38 15.76 -14.27
CA PHE A 259 0.75 16.46 -13.14
C PHE A 259 1.34 17.85 -12.84
N ARG A 260 2.56 18.19 -13.31
CA ARG A 260 3.09 19.57 -13.24
C ARG A 260 2.61 20.46 -14.39
N CYS A 261 1.93 19.93 -15.40
CA CYS A 261 1.47 20.69 -16.57
C CYS A 261 0.22 21.55 -16.30
N TRP A 262 -0.32 21.57 -15.08
CA TRP A 262 -1.20 22.65 -14.62
C TRP A 262 -0.48 24.02 -14.50
N GLY A 263 0.81 24.08 -14.87
CA GLY A 263 1.70 25.24 -14.76
C GLY A 263 2.17 25.91 -16.07
N SER A 264 1.61 25.62 -17.25
CA SER A 264 2.01 26.35 -18.47
C SER A 264 0.88 26.51 -19.48
N ALA A 265 -0.13 27.32 -19.13
CA ALA A 265 -0.96 28.10 -20.05
C ALA A 265 -1.50 29.32 -19.32
#